data_AF-A0A932CN49-F1
#
_entry.id   AF-A0A932CN49-F1
#
_cell.length_a   1.000
_cell.length_b   1.000
_cell.length_c   1.000
_cell.angle_alpha   90.00
_cell.angle_beta   90.00
_cell.angle_gamma   90.00
#
_symmetry.space_group_name_H-M   'P 1'
#
loop_
_entity.id
_entity.type
_entity.pdbx_description
1 polymer ?
#
loop_
_entity_poly.entity_id
_entity_poly.type
_entity_poly.pdbx_seq_one_letter_code
_entity_poly.pdbx_strand_id
1 'polypeptide(L)'
;MQHVWWQYNIREDLNYFIACQVTSHQITHVSPFPGTPLWERLKEEGRCSDVPWTEVNFYGGGYHHKNFEPHEIEQLILEGYRGFYETWGPTLLRHLQVELNGYEWCRASSDRLLREERAELHREGARQVYPMLRACEHFAPNGIVRRRIRQTGERYRKNFGPPSPSQEVTSYYILAKAFQARAQEAVDPRNRHPKEEPFKKYIYHKQDNRSDSPPYWVVYPLPDRRYEIYQSLRSAKEQVFKAALGLLDRTLGQETDRTTAAVRVKLM
;
A
#
# COMPACT_ATOMS: atom_id res chain seq x y z
N MET A 1 22.15 -14.77 -28.48
CA MET A 1 21.23 -13.80 -29.11
C MET A 1 19.81 -13.89 -28.54
N GLN A 2 19.12 -15.04 -28.55
CA GLN A 2 17.72 -15.13 -28.08
C GLN A 2 17.49 -14.67 -26.61
N HIS A 3 18.38 -15.00 -25.67
CA HIS A 3 18.29 -14.56 -24.27
C HIS A 3 18.22 -13.03 -24.10
N VAL A 4 18.95 -12.29 -24.94
CA VAL A 4 18.98 -10.82 -24.93
C VAL A 4 17.67 -10.24 -25.43
N TRP A 5 17.04 -10.88 -26.42
CA TRP A 5 15.73 -10.48 -26.95
C TRP A 5 14.60 -10.67 -25.93
N TRP A 6 14.62 -11.77 -25.16
CA TRP A 6 13.60 -12.01 -24.12
C TRP A 6 13.64 -10.96 -23.01
N GLN A 7 14.85 -10.59 -22.57
CA GLN A 7 15.02 -9.52 -21.59
C GLN A 7 14.59 -8.15 -22.14
N TYR A 8 14.83 -7.89 -23.43
CA TYR A 8 14.40 -6.65 -24.08
C TYR A 8 12.88 -6.51 -24.07
N ASN A 9 12.17 -7.56 -24.46
CA ASN A 9 10.70 -7.54 -24.53
C ASN A 9 10.07 -7.32 -23.15
N ILE A 10 10.55 -8.02 -22.11
CA ILE A 10 10.04 -7.82 -20.74
C ILE A 10 10.29 -6.39 -20.24
N ARG A 11 11.46 -5.81 -20.55
CA ARG A 11 11.76 -4.42 -20.15
C ARG A 11 10.89 -3.41 -20.88
N GLU A 12 10.55 -3.65 -22.14
CA GLU A 12 9.60 -2.83 -22.89
C GLU A 12 8.21 -2.87 -22.25
N ASP A 13 7.71 -4.08 -21.94
CA ASP A 13 6.43 -4.27 -21.24
C ASP A 13 6.42 -3.61 -19.85
N LEU A 14 7.51 -3.74 -19.09
CA LEU A 14 7.66 -3.08 -17.79
C LEU A 14 7.62 -1.55 -17.93
N ASN A 15 8.32 -0.99 -18.92
CA ASN A 15 8.32 0.45 -19.18
C ASN A 15 6.93 0.95 -19.56
N TYR A 16 6.22 0.21 -20.42
CA TYR A 16 4.83 0.52 -20.78
C TYR A 16 3.92 0.45 -19.55
N PHE A 17 4.03 -0.60 -18.75
CA PHE A 17 3.24 -0.76 -17.54
C PHE A 17 3.50 0.35 -16.51
N ILE A 18 4.76 0.78 -16.36
CA ILE A 18 5.13 1.94 -15.54
C ILE A 18 4.48 3.20 -16.11
N ALA A 19 4.53 3.42 -17.42
CA ALA A 19 3.95 4.61 -18.06
C ALA A 19 2.44 4.77 -17.82
N CYS A 20 1.70 3.67 -17.60
CA CYS A 20 0.28 3.70 -17.26
C CYS A 20 -0.05 4.36 -15.91
N GLN A 21 0.94 4.69 -15.07
CA GLN A 21 0.76 5.40 -13.80
C GLN A 21 -0.28 4.73 -12.87
N VAL A 22 -0.35 3.40 -12.89
CA VAL A 22 -1.26 2.64 -12.01
C VAL A 22 -0.98 2.98 -10.55
N THR A 23 -1.99 3.04 -9.68
CA THR A 23 -1.81 3.43 -8.27
C THR A 23 -1.28 2.27 -7.44
N SER A 24 -1.91 1.11 -7.58
CA SER A 24 -1.52 -0.14 -6.94
C SER A 24 -1.19 -1.15 -8.04
N HIS A 25 -0.12 -1.91 -7.83
CA HIS A 25 0.34 -2.91 -8.80
C HIS A 25 1.00 -4.07 -8.07
N GLN A 26 0.93 -5.23 -8.71
CA GLN A 26 1.64 -6.43 -8.33
C GLN A 26 2.32 -6.95 -9.59
N ILE A 27 3.63 -7.21 -9.49
CA ILE A 27 4.43 -7.78 -10.57
C ILE A 27 4.89 -9.16 -10.08
N THR A 28 4.46 -10.21 -10.76
CA THR A 28 4.72 -11.61 -10.39
C THR A 28 4.86 -12.45 -11.65
N HIS A 29 5.47 -13.63 -11.52
CA HIS A 29 5.34 -14.67 -12.54
C HIS A 29 4.00 -15.40 -12.42
N VAL A 30 3.53 -15.98 -13.53
CA VAL A 30 2.34 -16.84 -13.53
C VAL A 30 2.69 -18.23 -12.98
N SER A 31 1.88 -18.75 -12.06
CA SER A 31 2.04 -20.10 -11.53
C SER A 31 1.22 -21.10 -12.37
N PRO A 32 1.80 -22.23 -12.81
CA PRO A 32 1.08 -23.24 -13.59
C PRO A 32 0.25 -24.15 -12.67
N PHE A 33 -1.05 -23.89 -12.57
CA PHE A 33 -1.95 -24.72 -11.76
C PHE A 33 -2.38 -25.99 -12.50
N PRO A 34 -2.57 -27.13 -11.79
CA PRO A 34 -2.98 -28.39 -12.41
C PRO A 34 -4.29 -28.26 -13.19
N GLY A 35 -4.35 -28.88 -14.36
CA GLY A 35 -5.49 -28.80 -15.26
C GLY A 35 -5.58 -27.51 -16.09
N THR A 36 -4.57 -26.63 -16.00
CA THR A 36 -4.44 -25.50 -16.93
C THR A 36 -3.60 -25.90 -18.15
N PRO A 37 -3.85 -25.32 -19.34
CA PRO A 37 -3.02 -25.58 -20.53
C PRO A 37 -1.53 -25.29 -20.32
N LEU A 38 -1.21 -24.28 -19.49
CA LEU A 38 0.18 -23.97 -19.15
C LEU A 38 0.83 -25.09 -18.35
N TRP A 39 0.11 -25.67 -17.38
CA TRP A 39 0.61 -26.79 -16.59
C TRP A 39 0.79 -28.06 -17.42
N GLU A 40 -0.18 -28.39 -18.28
CA GLU A 40 -0.08 -29.57 -19.16
C GLU A 40 1.17 -29.48 -20.04
N ARG A 41 1.37 -28.34 -20.70
CA ARG A 41 2.55 -28.08 -21.52
C ARG A 41 3.85 -28.16 -20.70
N LEU A 42 3.92 -27.49 -19.55
CA LEU A 42 5.15 -27.50 -18.74
C LEU A 42 5.45 -28.87 -18.15
N LYS A 43 4.42 -29.67 -17.88
CA LYS A 43 4.56 -31.06 -17.44
C LYS A 43 5.10 -31.95 -18.56
N GLU A 44 4.58 -31.81 -19.78
CA GLU A 44 5.11 -32.50 -20.97
C GLU A 44 6.56 -32.12 -21.26
N GLU A 45 6.91 -30.84 -21.06
CA GLU A 45 8.29 -30.34 -21.20
C GLU A 45 9.21 -30.75 -20.04
N GLY A 46 8.71 -31.45 -19.01
CA GLY A 46 9.50 -31.85 -17.83
C GLY A 46 9.95 -30.67 -16.97
N ARG A 47 9.24 -29.54 -17.02
CA ARG A 47 9.60 -28.29 -16.34
C ARG A 47 8.80 -28.00 -15.08
N CYS A 48 7.81 -28.82 -14.73
CA CYS A 48 7.14 -28.76 -13.44
C CYS A 48 8.04 -29.36 -12.35
N SER A 49 8.21 -28.63 -11.25
CA SER A 49 8.97 -29.09 -10.09
C SER A 49 8.07 -29.91 -9.16
N ASP A 50 8.60 -31.01 -8.61
CA ASP A 50 7.90 -31.79 -7.60
C ASP A 50 8.11 -31.15 -6.21
N VAL A 51 7.40 -30.06 -5.96
CA VAL A 51 7.38 -29.38 -4.66
C VAL A 51 5.98 -29.40 -4.06
N PRO A 52 5.85 -29.45 -2.72
CA PRO A 52 4.55 -29.33 -2.07
C PRO A 52 3.81 -28.06 -2.50
N TRP A 53 2.50 -28.15 -2.72
CA TRP A 53 1.68 -26.99 -3.11
C TRP A 53 1.74 -25.84 -2.10
N THR A 54 2.06 -26.13 -0.84
CA THR A 54 2.27 -25.13 0.22
C THR A 54 3.51 -24.27 0.01
N GLU A 55 4.45 -24.70 -0.84
CA GLU A 55 5.68 -23.98 -1.16
C GLU A 55 5.57 -23.17 -2.47
N VAL A 56 4.56 -23.45 -3.28
CA VAL A 56 4.27 -22.70 -4.51
C VAL A 56 3.65 -21.33 -4.15
N ASN A 57 4.31 -20.25 -4.56
CA ASN A 57 3.87 -18.89 -4.27
C ASN A 57 4.14 -17.94 -5.45
N PHE A 58 3.82 -16.65 -5.31
CA PHE A 58 3.96 -15.66 -6.37
C PHE A 58 5.39 -15.28 -6.74
N TYR A 59 6.37 -15.69 -5.94
CA TYR A 59 7.80 -15.35 -6.09
C TYR A 59 8.67 -16.60 -6.30
N GLY A 60 8.08 -17.80 -6.33
CA GLY A 60 8.81 -19.01 -6.69
C GLY A 60 8.02 -20.29 -6.48
N GLY A 61 8.61 -21.38 -6.96
CA GLY A 61 8.13 -22.75 -6.79
C GLY A 61 7.31 -23.28 -7.97
N GLY A 62 7.20 -24.61 -8.04
CA GLY A 62 6.28 -25.32 -8.93
C GLY A 62 6.74 -25.52 -10.37
N TYR A 63 7.72 -24.75 -10.88
CA TYR A 63 8.28 -24.96 -12.22
C TYR A 63 9.60 -24.20 -12.47
N HIS A 64 10.27 -24.52 -13.58
CA HIS A 64 11.48 -23.84 -14.07
C HIS A 64 11.23 -23.07 -15.37
N HIS A 65 11.80 -21.86 -15.49
CA HIS A 65 11.76 -21.08 -16.74
C HIS A 65 12.73 -21.65 -17.78
N LYS A 66 12.41 -21.53 -19.09
CA LYS A 66 13.24 -22.10 -20.17
C LYS A 66 14.52 -21.31 -20.41
N ASN A 67 14.43 -19.99 -20.29
CA ASN A 67 15.47 -19.04 -20.66
C ASN A 67 15.82 -18.10 -19.51
N PHE A 68 15.44 -18.43 -18.28
CA PHE A 68 15.69 -17.57 -17.13
C PHE A 68 15.98 -18.45 -15.92
N GLU A 69 16.94 -18.02 -15.12
CA GLU A 69 17.11 -18.53 -13.77
C GLU A 69 16.15 -17.82 -12.80
N PRO A 70 15.77 -18.46 -11.67
CA PRO A 70 14.84 -17.86 -10.71
C PRO A 70 15.25 -16.45 -10.23
N HIS A 71 16.54 -16.24 -9.98
CA HIS A 71 17.07 -14.95 -9.53
C HIS A 71 16.99 -13.85 -10.60
N GLU A 72 17.01 -14.20 -11.89
CA GLU A 72 16.85 -13.23 -12.98
C GLU A 72 15.40 -12.72 -13.04
N ILE A 73 14.42 -13.59 -12.82
CA ILE A 73 13.01 -13.21 -12.74
C ILE A 73 12.75 -12.34 -11.52
N GLU A 74 13.30 -12.70 -10.36
CA GLU A 74 13.21 -11.89 -9.14
C GLU A 74 13.81 -10.49 -9.37
N GLN A 75 14.97 -10.43 -10.01
CA GLN A 75 15.61 -9.16 -10.34
C GLN A 75 14.73 -8.29 -11.26
N LEU A 76 14.13 -8.87 -12.31
CA LEU A 76 13.21 -8.15 -13.21
C LEU A 76 11.99 -7.59 -12.46
N ILE A 77 11.43 -8.37 -11.53
CA ILE A 77 10.33 -7.94 -10.68
C ILE A 77 10.75 -6.73 -9.81
N LEU A 78 11.91 -6.82 -9.16
CA LEU A 78 12.46 -5.75 -8.33
C LEU A 78 12.81 -4.49 -9.14
N GLU A 79 13.32 -4.65 -10.37
CA GLU A 79 13.54 -3.57 -11.33
C GLU A 79 12.22 -2.86 -11.64
N GLY A 80 11.13 -3.59 -11.89
CA GLY A 80 9.80 -3.02 -12.10
C GLY A 80 9.32 -2.19 -10.89
N TYR A 81 9.41 -2.74 -9.67
CA TYR A 81 9.05 -2.00 -8.45
C TYR A 81 9.89 -0.73 -8.26
N ARG A 82 11.20 -0.82 -8.53
CA ARG A 82 12.11 0.33 -8.47
C ARG A 82 11.74 1.39 -9.51
N GLY A 83 11.48 0.98 -10.75
CA GLY A 83 11.07 1.86 -11.83
C GLY A 83 9.78 2.63 -11.50
N PHE A 84 8.78 1.98 -10.92
CA PHE A 84 7.59 2.66 -10.40
C PHE A 84 7.93 3.69 -9.31
N TYR A 85 8.75 3.31 -8.33
CA TYR A 85 9.11 4.19 -7.24
C TYR A 85 9.89 5.42 -7.71
N GLU A 86 10.87 5.24 -8.59
CA GLU A 86 11.71 6.31 -9.12
C GLU A 86 10.96 7.21 -10.11
N THR A 87 10.05 6.65 -10.91
CA THR A 87 9.30 7.41 -11.91
C THR A 87 8.11 8.14 -11.30
N TRP A 88 7.31 7.45 -10.48
CA TRP A 88 6.02 7.95 -9.99
C TRP A 88 6.03 8.33 -8.51
N GLY A 89 6.96 7.78 -7.74
CA GLY A 89 7.04 7.95 -6.30
C GLY A 89 6.32 6.85 -5.52
N PRO A 90 6.24 6.99 -4.18
CA PRO A 90 5.60 5.99 -3.33
C PRO A 90 4.12 5.82 -3.65
N THR A 91 3.59 4.60 -3.50
CA THR A 91 2.17 4.29 -3.70
C THR A 91 1.23 5.22 -2.91
N LEU A 92 1.61 5.60 -1.69
CA LEU A 92 0.83 6.52 -0.86
C LEU A 92 0.65 7.90 -1.51
N LEU A 93 1.67 8.40 -2.23
CA LEU A 93 1.54 9.64 -3.01
C LEU A 93 0.49 9.48 -4.12
N ARG A 94 0.56 8.38 -4.88
CA ARG A 94 -0.37 8.11 -5.98
C ARG A 94 -1.81 7.93 -5.47
N HIS A 95 -1.98 7.28 -4.32
CA HIS A 95 -3.29 7.15 -3.69
C HIS A 95 -3.88 8.52 -3.34
N LEU A 96 -3.10 9.42 -2.74
CA LEU A 96 -3.55 10.79 -2.50
C LEU A 96 -3.92 11.52 -3.81
N GLN A 97 -3.17 11.31 -4.89
CA GLN A 97 -3.50 11.90 -6.19
C GLN A 97 -4.84 11.39 -6.72
N VAL A 98 -5.13 10.09 -6.56
CA VAL A 98 -6.45 9.52 -6.91
C VAL A 98 -7.55 10.15 -6.08
N GLU A 99 -7.38 10.30 -4.76
CA GLU A 99 -8.37 10.94 -3.90
C GLU A 99 -8.61 12.41 -4.29
N LEU A 100 -7.56 13.16 -4.61
CA LEU A 100 -7.69 14.55 -5.07
C LEU A 100 -8.38 14.64 -6.44
N ASN A 101 -8.03 13.76 -7.38
CA ASN A 101 -8.69 13.67 -8.68
C ASN A 101 -10.18 13.36 -8.52
N GLY A 102 -10.49 12.36 -7.68
CA GLY A 102 -11.86 11.94 -7.38
C GLY A 102 -12.67 13.06 -6.75
N TYR A 103 -12.11 13.76 -5.76
CA TYR A 103 -12.75 14.91 -5.11
C TYR A 103 -13.08 16.03 -6.12
N GLU A 104 -12.08 16.46 -6.90
CA GLU A 104 -12.24 17.57 -7.84
C GLU A 104 -13.26 17.25 -8.94
N TRP A 105 -13.23 16.02 -9.46
CA TRP A 105 -14.18 15.56 -10.47
C TRP A 105 -15.60 15.45 -9.89
N CYS A 106 -15.74 14.79 -8.74
CA CYS A 106 -17.04 14.58 -8.09
C CYS A 106 -17.70 15.92 -7.75
N ARG A 107 -16.96 16.85 -7.13
CA ARG A 107 -17.48 18.17 -6.73
C ARG A 107 -17.95 19.02 -7.91
N ALA A 108 -17.38 18.82 -9.09
CA ALA A 108 -17.80 19.53 -10.31
C ALA A 108 -19.03 18.89 -10.98
N SER A 109 -19.46 17.71 -10.55
CA SER A 109 -20.59 16.98 -11.16
C SER A 109 -21.93 17.68 -10.94
N SER A 110 -22.83 17.56 -11.92
CA SER A 110 -24.23 17.97 -11.80
C SER A 110 -25.03 17.02 -10.92
N ASP A 111 -24.62 15.75 -10.83
CA ASP A 111 -25.25 14.76 -9.96
C ASP A 111 -24.97 15.09 -8.48
N ARG A 112 -26.04 15.21 -7.70
CA ARG A 112 -25.98 15.53 -6.27
C ARG A 112 -25.21 14.47 -5.47
N LEU A 113 -25.44 13.18 -5.75
CA LEU A 113 -24.80 12.07 -5.04
C LEU A 113 -23.28 12.12 -5.22
N LEU A 114 -22.84 12.41 -6.44
CA LEU A 114 -21.41 12.56 -6.74
C LEU A 114 -20.85 13.83 -6.09
N ARG A 115 -21.52 14.97 -6.27
CA ARG A 115 -21.05 16.27 -5.79
C ARG A 115 -20.95 16.37 -4.26
N GLU A 116 -21.85 15.74 -3.54
CA GLU A 116 -21.93 15.82 -2.08
C GLU A 116 -21.29 14.58 -1.45
N GLU A 117 -21.90 13.41 -1.60
CA GLU A 117 -21.50 12.21 -0.86
C GLU A 117 -20.17 11.64 -1.37
N ARG A 118 -20.03 11.44 -2.68
CA ARG A 118 -18.81 10.85 -3.23
C ARG A 118 -17.61 11.78 -3.10
N ALA A 119 -17.81 13.08 -3.27
CA ALA A 119 -16.77 14.07 -3.03
C ALA A 119 -16.30 14.03 -1.57
N GLU A 120 -17.21 13.98 -0.58
CA GLU A 120 -16.78 13.94 0.83
C GLU A 120 -15.99 12.66 1.16
N LEU A 121 -16.38 11.50 0.61
CA LEU A 121 -15.60 10.27 0.74
C LEU A 121 -14.15 10.43 0.24
N HIS A 122 -13.97 11.06 -0.92
CA HIS A 122 -12.64 11.34 -1.47
C HIS A 122 -11.86 12.35 -0.62
N ARG A 123 -12.55 13.35 -0.05
CA ARG A 123 -11.94 14.31 0.88
C ARG A 123 -11.46 13.63 2.16
N GLU A 124 -12.26 12.71 2.73
CA GLU A 124 -11.87 11.93 3.90
C GLU A 124 -10.66 11.04 3.60
N GLY A 125 -10.67 10.34 2.46
CA GLY A 125 -9.51 9.56 1.99
C GLY A 125 -8.25 10.42 1.87
N ALA A 126 -8.36 11.58 1.22
CA ALA A 126 -7.24 12.52 1.08
C ALA A 126 -6.71 12.99 2.45
N ARG A 127 -7.61 13.30 3.40
CA ARG A 127 -7.25 13.72 4.76
C ARG A 127 -6.50 12.64 5.54
N GLN A 128 -6.85 11.37 5.35
CA GLN A 128 -6.19 10.25 6.00
C GLN A 128 -4.78 10.01 5.46
N VAL A 129 -4.58 10.20 4.15
CA VAL A 129 -3.28 9.96 3.50
C VAL A 129 -2.33 11.15 3.66
N TYR A 130 -2.85 12.37 3.75
CA TYR A 130 -2.04 13.61 3.80
C TYR A 130 -0.86 13.57 4.79
N PRO A 131 -1.00 13.07 6.05
CA PRO A 131 0.11 13.05 6.99
C PRO A 131 1.34 12.25 6.52
N MET A 132 1.18 11.37 5.54
CA MET A 132 2.28 10.60 4.96
C MET A 132 3.21 11.44 4.07
N LEU A 133 2.74 12.59 3.56
CA LEU A 133 3.47 13.37 2.56
C LEU A 133 4.84 13.82 3.04
N ARG A 134 4.98 14.20 4.31
CA ARG A 134 6.25 14.65 4.88
C ARG A 134 7.32 13.54 4.84
N ALA A 135 6.94 12.32 5.21
CA ALA A 135 7.82 11.17 5.12
C ALA A 135 8.14 10.82 3.67
N CYS A 136 7.12 10.83 2.79
CA CYS A 136 7.30 10.61 1.36
C CYS A 136 8.29 11.61 0.75
N GLU A 137 8.18 12.89 1.11
CA GLU A 137 9.08 13.93 0.60
C GLU A 137 10.50 13.69 1.08
N HIS A 138 10.69 13.43 2.38
CA HIS A 138 12.01 13.20 2.96
C HIS A 138 12.74 12.06 2.23
N PHE A 139 12.06 10.92 2.09
CA PHE A 139 12.60 9.70 1.48
C PHE A 139 12.43 9.61 -0.04
N ALA A 140 12.00 10.69 -0.71
CA ALA A 140 11.79 10.70 -2.16
C ALA A 140 13.07 10.25 -2.90
N PRO A 141 12.95 9.38 -3.93
CA PRO A 141 14.09 8.78 -4.61
C PRO A 141 14.89 9.78 -5.44
N ASN A 142 14.24 10.84 -5.92
CA ASN A 142 14.88 11.87 -6.75
C ASN A 142 14.13 13.22 -6.65
N GLY A 143 14.70 14.25 -7.27
CA GLY A 143 14.14 15.61 -7.27
C GLY A 143 12.80 15.74 -7.99
N ILE A 144 12.55 14.94 -9.03
CA ILE A 144 11.30 14.96 -9.81
C ILE A 144 10.14 14.47 -8.94
N VAL A 145 10.30 13.32 -8.26
CA VAL A 145 9.31 12.79 -7.33
C VAL A 145 9.09 13.74 -6.16
N ARG A 146 10.18 14.30 -5.59
CA ARG A 146 10.07 15.29 -4.50
C ARG A 146 9.25 16.50 -4.91
N ARG A 147 9.46 17.03 -6.11
CA ARG A 147 8.64 18.13 -6.67
C ARG A 147 7.18 17.72 -6.81
N ARG A 148 6.90 16.52 -7.33
CA ARG A 148 5.53 16.00 -7.48
C ARG A 148 4.82 15.86 -6.12
N ILE A 149 5.54 15.45 -5.09
CA ILE A 149 5.01 15.37 -3.71
C ILE A 149 4.59 16.77 -3.22
N ARG A 150 5.46 17.78 -3.38
CA ARG A 150 5.16 19.17 -3.00
C ARG A 150 3.94 19.71 -3.75
N GLN A 151 3.88 19.50 -5.06
CA GLN A 151 2.74 19.91 -5.89
C GLN A 151 1.44 19.22 -5.44
N THR A 152 1.50 17.95 -5.07
CA THR A 152 0.34 17.22 -4.55
C THR A 152 -0.11 17.80 -3.19
N GLY A 153 0.84 18.17 -2.32
CA GLY A 153 0.53 18.84 -1.05
C GLY A 153 -0.02 20.26 -1.23
N GLU A 154 0.45 21.01 -2.22
CA GLU A 154 -0.14 22.30 -2.62
C GLU A 154 -1.57 22.13 -3.15
N ARG A 155 -1.80 21.12 -3.99
CA ARG A 155 -3.13 20.80 -4.51
C ARG A 155 -4.10 20.37 -3.42
N TYR A 156 -3.65 19.61 -2.43
CA TYR A 156 -4.42 19.32 -1.22
C TYR A 156 -4.80 20.62 -0.48
N ARG A 157 -3.82 21.49 -0.21
CA ARG A 157 -4.06 22.75 0.51
C ARG A 157 -4.99 23.70 -0.24
N LYS A 158 -4.92 23.72 -1.58
CA LYS A 158 -5.84 24.50 -2.42
C LYS A 158 -7.29 24.03 -2.27
N ASN A 159 -7.52 22.72 -2.16
CA ASN A 159 -8.86 22.17 -2.06
C ASN A 159 -9.43 22.23 -0.63
N PHE A 160 -8.59 22.04 0.39
CA PHE A 160 -9.06 21.81 1.77
C PHE A 160 -8.54 22.80 2.80
N GLY A 161 -7.64 23.71 2.43
CA GLY A 161 -6.96 24.63 3.35
C GLY A 161 -5.70 24.05 3.98
N PRO A 162 -5.10 24.76 4.96
CA PRO A 162 -3.95 24.24 5.69
C PRO A 162 -4.28 22.94 6.44
N PRO A 163 -3.29 22.07 6.71
CA PRO A 163 -3.53 20.86 7.50
C PRO A 163 -3.99 21.20 8.91
N SER A 164 -4.83 20.34 9.49
CA SER A 164 -5.20 20.48 10.90
C SER A 164 -3.99 20.29 11.81
N PRO A 165 -4.02 20.80 13.06
CA PRO A 165 -2.99 20.54 14.04
C PRO A 165 -2.71 19.04 14.22
N SER A 166 -3.75 18.20 14.26
CA SER A 166 -3.58 16.74 14.36
C SER A 166 -2.86 16.15 13.14
N GLN A 167 -3.16 16.60 11.92
CA GLN A 167 -2.48 16.15 10.71
C GLN A 167 -1.00 16.53 10.73
N GLU A 168 -0.67 17.73 11.20
CA GLU A 168 0.71 18.19 11.31
C GLU A 168 1.51 17.37 12.34
N VAL A 169 0.96 17.17 13.54
CA VAL A 169 1.57 16.31 14.58
C VAL A 169 1.74 14.89 14.07
N THR A 170 0.72 14.35 13.41
CA THR A 170 0.76 13.00 12.84
C THR A 170 1.84 12.90 11.75
N SER A 171 2.03 13.95 10.93
CA SER A 171 3.06 13.99 9.89
C SER A 171 4.47 13.89 10.47
N TYR A 172 4.76 14.62 11.56
CA TYR A 172 6.05 14.51 12.24
C TYR A 172 6.23 13.15 12.93
N TYR A 173 5.17 12.63 13.55
CA TYR A 173 5.21 11.30 14.16
C TYR A 173 5.53 10.20 13.13
N ILE A 174 4.85 10.22 11.97
CA ILE A 174 5.11 9.29 10.87
C ILE A 174 6.55 9.43 10.38
N LEU A 175 7.04 10.65 10.16
CA LEU A 175 8.43 10.88 9.75
C LEU A 175 9.43 10.27 10.76
N ALA A 176 9.23 10.52 12.05
CA ALA A 176 10.07 9.95 13.10
C ALA A 176 10.02 8.41 13.10
N LYS A 177 8.84 7.82 12.90
CA LYS A 177 8.68 6.36 12.78
C LYS A 177 9.32 5.79 11.53
N ALA A 178 9.29 6.51 10.41
CA ALA A 178 9.97 6.10 9.20
C ALA A 178 11.50 6.12 9.37
N PHE A 179 12.06 7.13 10.04
CA PHE A 179 13.47 7.15 10.43
C PHE A 179 13.82 6.00 11.37
N GLN A 180 13.02 5.77 12.40
CA GLN A 180 13.21 4.64 13.31
C GLN A 180 13.23 3.32 12.55
N ALA A 181 12.28 3.11 11.63
CA ALA A 181 12.21 1.90 10.82
C ALA A 181 13.44 1.74 9.91
N ARG A 182 13.92 2.81 9.28
CA ARG A 182 15.14 2.78 8.46
C ARG A 182 16.39 2.48 9.28
N ALA A 183 16.50 3.06 10.47
CA ALA A 183 17.62 2.79 11.38
C ALA A 183 17.59 1.35 11.88
N GLN A 184 16.41 0.84 12.23
CA GLN A 184 16.22 -0.57 12.61
C GLN A 184 16.63 -1.49 11.45
N GLU A 185 16.17 -1.24 10.24
CA GLU A 185 16.50 -2.05 9.07
C GLU A 185 18.01 -2.10 8.77
N ALA A 186 18.74 -1.01 9.07
CA ALA A 186 20.20 -0.96 8.89
C ALA A 186 20.98 -1.77 9.95
N VAL A 187 20.42 -1.96 11.14
CA VAL A 187 21.07 -2.68 12.26
C VAL A 187 20.63 -4.14 12.30
N ASP A 188 19.33 -4.37 12.22
CA ASP A 188 18.69 -5.67 12.23
C ASP A 188 17.53 -5.68 11.23
N PRO A 189 17.81 -6.02 9.96
CA PRO A 189 16.80 -6.12 8.92
C PRO A 189 15.64 -6.98 9.39
N ARG A 190 14.39 -6.53 9.20
CA ARG A 190 13.21 -7.29 9.68
C ARG A 190 13.15 -8.72 9.14
N ASN A 191 13.69 -8.94 7.94
CA ASN A 191 13.71 -10.23 7.27
C ASN A 191 14.86 -11.14 7.73
N ARG A 192 15.77 -10.67 8.62
CA ARG A 192 16.87 -11.47 9.14
C ARG A 192 16.38 -12.65 9.98
N HIS A 193 15.29 -12.44 10.70
CA HIS A 193 14.68 -13.44 11.58
C HIS A 193 13.21 -13.58 11.19
N PRO A 194 12.89 -14.35 10.13
CA PRO A 194 11.51 -14.60 9.73
C PRO A 194 10.75 -15.14 10.93
N LYS A 195 9.78 -14.38 11.41
CA LYS A 195 8.89 -14.79 12.49
C LYS A 195 7.53 -15.10 11.87
N GLU A 196 7.02 -16.27 12.16
CA GLU A 196 5.63 -16.59 11.88
C GLU A 196 4.77 -15.87 12.92
N GLU A 197 4.07 -14.81 12.48
CA GLU A 197 3.12 -14.12 13.36
C GLU A 197 1.89 -14.99 13.59
N PRO A 198 1.20 -14.86 14.73
CA PRO A 198 -0.01 -15.63 14.99
C PRO A 198 -1.04 -15.45 13.88
N PHE A 199 -1.49 -16.56 13.33
CA PHE A 199 -2.43 -16.58 12.22
C PHE A 199 -3.63 -17.48 12.54
N LYS A 200 -4.71 -17.19 11.83
CA LYS A 200 -5.93 -18.00 11.83
C LYS A 200 -5.85 -18.96 10.64
N LYS A 201 -6.09 -20.23 10.87
CA LYS A 201 -6.24 -21.24 9.83
C LYS A 201 -7.70 -21.65 9.73
N TYR A 202 -8.26 -21.53 8.53
CA TYR A 202 -9.61 -22.00 8.23
C TYR A 202 -9.50 -23.42 7.68
N ILE A 203 -10.07 -24.39 8.39
CA ILE A 203 -10.11 -25.77 7.95
C ILE A 203 -11.50 -26.03 7.40
N TYR A 204 -11.58 -26.17 6.08
CA TYR A 204 -12.81 -26.43 5.37
C TYR A 204 -13.11 -27.93 5.38
N HIS A 205 -14.35 -28.28 5.68
CA HIS A 205 -14.85 -29.64 5.53
C HIS A 205 -15.84 -29.67 4.37
N LYS A 206 -15.69 -30.63 3.47
CA LYS A 206 -16.68 -30.89 2.43
C LYS A 206 -17.85 -31.63 3.07
N GLN A 207 -18.74 -30.91 3.76
CA GLN A 207 -19.97 -31.49 4.32
C GLN A 207 -21.10 -31.44 3.30
N ASP A 208 -21.86 -32.54 3.22
CA ASP A 208 -23.11 -32.64 2.47
C ASP A 208 -24.19 -31.76 3.11
N ASN A 209 -24.39 -30.57 2.55
CA ASN A 209 -25.65 -29.82 2.38
C ASN A 209 -26.72 -29.73 3.50
N ARG A 210 -26.42 -29.93 4.80
CA ARG A 210 -27.46 -29.87 5.86
C ARG A 210 -27.06 -29.26 7.21
N SER A 211 -26.16 -28.28 7.26
CA SER A 211 -25.79 -27.59 8.51
C SER A 211 -25.83 -26.07 8.35
N ASP A 212 -26.47 -25.36 9.29
CA ASP A 212 -26.44 -23.90 9.41
C ASP A 212 -25.06 -23.37 9.89
N SER A 213 -24.12 -24.27 10.18
CA SER A 213 -22.76 -23.88 10.55
C SER A 213 -21.94 -23.50 9.31
N PRO A 214 -21.01 -22.53 9.41
CA PRO A 214 -20.05 -22.26 8.34
C PRO A 214 -19.32 -23.54 7.92
N PRO A 215 -18.99 -23.73 6.62
CA PRO A 215 -18.35 -24.94 6.11
C PRO A 215 -16.86 -25.07 6.49
N TYR A 216 -16.45 -24.38 7.55
CA TYR A 216 -15.10 -24.35 8.07
C TYR A 216 -15.11 -24.16 9.58
N TRP A 217 -14.03 -24.58 10.24
CA TRP A 217 -13.73 -24.18 11.60
C TRP A 217 -12.39 -23.44 11.66
N VAL A 218 -12.26 -22.55 12.64
CA VAL A 218 -11.08 -21.69 12.80
C VAL A 218 -10.14 -22.31 13.83
N VAL A 219 -8.89 -22.51 13.43
CA VAL A 219 -7.80 -22.95 14.29
C VAL A 219 -6.82 -21.80 14.47
N TYR A 220 -6.20 -21.75 15.63
CA TYR A 220 -5.06 -20.88 15.93
C TYR A 220 -3.85 -21.79 16.16
N PRO A 221 -3.09 -22.15 15.12
CA PRO A 221 -2.01 -23.13 15.26
C PRO A 221 -0.89 -22.64 16.18
N LEU A 222 -0.68 -21.33 16.26
CA LEU A 222 0.33 -20.67 17.08
C LEU A 222 -0.33 -19.58 17.94
N PRO A 223 -1.03 -19.94 19.03
CA PRO A 223 -1.57 -18.97 19.96
C PRO A 223 -0.43 -18.36 20.79
N ASP A 224 -0.05 -17.12 20.49
CA ASP A 224 0.97 -16.40 21.24
C ASP A 224 0.32 -15.40 22.21
N ARG A 225 0.30 -15.72 23.50
CA ARG A 225 -0.18 -14.80 24.55
C ARG A 225 0.55 -13.46 24.54
N ARG A 226 1.83 -13.44 24.15
CA ARG A 226 2.60 -12.18 24.05
C ARG A 226 2.06 -11.30 22.93
N TYR A 227 1.60 -11.91 21.84
CA TYR A 227 0.97 -11.21 20.74
C TYR A 227 -0.41 -10.65 21.11
N GLU A 228 -1.22 -11.40 21.87
CA GLU A 228 -2.50 -10.88 22.39
C GLU A 228 -2.30 -9.67 23.31
N ILE A 229 -1.31 -9.75 24.21
CA ILE A 229 -0.91 -8.63 25.07
C ILE A 229 -0.39 -7.45 24.23
N TYR A 230 0.45 -7.73 23.22
CA TYR A 230 0.94 -6.70 22.30
C TYR A 230 -0.20 -6.02 21.54
N GLN A 231 -1.18 -6.78 21.03
CA GLN A 231 -2.34 -6.23 20.34
C GLN A 231 -3.20 -5.35 21.25
N SER A 232 -3.46 -5.79 22.48
CA SER A 232 -4.26 -5.02 23.43
C SER A 232 -3.57 -3.71 23.82
N LEU A 233 -2.27 -3.76 24.11
CA LEU A 233 -1.46 -2.58 24.40
C LEU A 233 -1.38 -1.62 23.20
N ARG A 234 -1.20 -2.16 21.99
CA ARG A 234 -1.18 -1.38 20.75
C ARG A 234 -2.53 -0.70 20.52
N SER A 235 -3.63 -1.43 20.66
CA SER A 235 -5.00 -0.90 20.50
C SER A 235 -5.28 0.21 21.52
N ALA A 236 -4.93 0.00 22.80
CA ALA A 236 -5.07 1.01 23.84
C ALA A 236 -4.25 2.27 23.51
N LYS A 237 -3.00 2.11 23.07
CA LYS A 237 -2.15 3.22 22.65
C LYS A 237 -2.73 3.99 21.46
N GLU A 238 -3.24 3.29 20.45
CA GLU A 238 -3.88 3.90 19.27
C GLU A 238 -5.14 4.68 19.65
N GLN A 239 -5.96 4.15 20.56
CA GLN A 239 -7.16 4.82 21.06
C GLN A 239 -6.82 6.10 21.85
N VAL A 240 -5.87 6.02 22.79
CA VAL A 240 -5.41 7.19 23.56
C VAL A 240 -4.81 8.25 22.64
N PHE A 241 -3.98 7.84 21.69
CA PHE A 241 -3.38 8.76 20.72
C PHE A 241 -4.45 9.44 19.85
N LYS A 242 -5.43 8.68 19.35
CA LYS A 242 -6.55 9.23 18.59
C LYS A 242 -7.40 10.21 19.41
N ALA A 243 -7.66 9.88 20.68
CA ALA A 243 -8.39 10.77 21.59
C ALA A 243 -7.63 12.08 21.83
N ALA A 244 -6.32 12.00 22.07
CA ALA A 244 -5.46 13.17 22.25
C ALA A 244 -5.42 14.06 20.99
N LEU A 245 -5.27 13.46 19.80
CA LEU A 245 -5.34 14.20 18.54
C LEU A 245 -6.70 14.89 18.33
N GLY A 246 -7.80 14.20 18.68
CA GLY A 246 -9.14 14.78 18.60
C GLY A 246 -9.35 15.95 19.55
N LEU A 247 -8.76 15.91 20.76
CA LEU A 247 -8.77 17.04 21.70
C LEU A 247 -7.96 18.22 21.15
N LEU A 248 -6.78 17.97 20.57
CA LEU A 248 -5.94 19.00 19.97
C LEU A 248 -6.67 19.74 18.84
N ASP A 249 -7.39 19.03 17.97
CA ASP A 249 -8.16 19.68 16.91
C ASP A 249 -9.33 20.51 17.46
N ARG A 250 -9.96 20.07 18.56
CA ARG A 250 -11.04 20.84 19.20
C ARG A 250 -10.52 22.12 19.86
N THR A 251 -9.35 22.08 20.50
CA THR A 251 -8.80 23.24 21.22
C THR A 251 -8.11 24.22 20.29
N LEU A 252 -7.24 23.74 19.41
CA LEU A 252 -6.41 24.59 18.53
C LEU A 252 -7.06 24.86 17.16
N GLY A 253 -7.90 23.95 16.67
CA GLY A 253 -8.65 24.15 15.42
C GLY A 253 -9.67 25.28 15.54
N GLN A 254 -10.31 25.43 16.70
CA GLN A 254 -11.25 26.54 16.97
C GLN A 254 -10.57 27.92 16.99
N GLU A 255 -9.32 28.02 17.46
CA GLU A 255 -8.55 29.27 17.38
C GLU A 255 -8.15 29.62 15.95
N THR A 256 -7.84 28.61 15.13
CA THR A 256 -7.41 28.81 13.74
C THR A 256 -8.56 29.30 12.86
N ASP A 257 -9.77 28.75 13.03
CA ASP A 257 -10.98 29.21 12.33
C ASP A 257 -11.41 30.62 12.77
N ARG A 258 -11.32 30.95 14.07
CA ARG A 258 -11.60 32.30 14.60
C ARG A 258 -10.63 33.35 14.05
N THR A 259 -9.34 33.01 13.97
CA THR A 259 -8.30 33.92 13.46
C THR A 259 -8.43 34.13 11.96
N THR A 260 -8.73 33.07 11.20
CA THR A 260 -8.91 33.15 9.74
C THR A 260 -10.19 33.91 9.38
N ALA A 261 -11.27 33.76 10.14
CA ALA A 261 -12.49 34.55 10.00
C ALA A 261 -12.25 36.04 10.34
N ALA A 262 -11.50 36.35 11.41
CA ALA A 262 -11.17 37.73 11.78
C ALA A 262 -10.27 38.45 10.76
N VAL A 263 -9.36 37.72 10.10
CA VAL A 263 -8.53 38.27 9.00
C VAL A 263 -9.37 38.51 7.74
N ARG A 264 -10.33 37.65 7.43
CA ARG A 264 -11.25 37.84 6.29
C ARG A 264 -12.18 39.05 6.45
N VAL A 265 -12.62 39.33 7.68
CA VAL A 265 -13.47 40.50 8.00
C VAL A 265 -12.69 41.82 7.96
N LYS A 266 -11.37 41.80 8.15
CA LYS A 266 -10.49 42.99 8.02
C LYS A 266 -10.04 43.31 6.59
N LEU A 267 -10.27 42.40 5.65
CA LEU A 267 -9.87 42.50 4.24
C LEU A 267 -11.07 42.77 3.29
N MET A 268 -12.26 42.96 3.85
CA MET A 268 -13.46 43.50 3.18
C MET A 268 -13.75 44.89 3.74
#